data_AF-A0A418N9S1-F1
#
_entry.id   AF-A0A418N9S1-F1
#
_cell.length_a   1.000
_cell.length_b   1.000
_cell.length_c   1.000
_cell.angle_alpha   90.00
_cell.angle_beta   90.00
_cell.angle_gamma   90.00
#
_symmetry.space_group_name_H-M   'P 1'
#
loop_
_entity.id
_entity.type
_entity.pdbx_description
1 polymer ?
#
loop_
_entity_poly.entity_id
_entity_poly.type
_entity_poly.pdbx_seq_one_letter_code
_entity_poly.pdbx_strand_id
1 'polypeptide(L)'
;MEAIRQFDLIAHQFIQVNLGVSLYNCHLMYNSRTNGKTMKIIEALKEKNRLIRKTLELQNRIGAYNCIIEGNPRAYNPKKEMIELNKTVEELIELKTKITLANQSIQEKIYRLSELKTKIGFLKTIPTTEGRAPSGKGYYSQGETVVWESSIKANERDNLVLELESEIDIIQKDLDHHNFTTSI
;
A
#
# COMPACT_ATOMS: atom_id res chain seq x y z
N MET A 1 12.10 1.43 -8.39
CA MET A 1 11.40 0.46 -7.52
C MET A 1 10.85 1.06 -6.22
N GLU A 2 10.95 2.37 -5.98
CA GLU A 2 10.43 3.00 -4.75
C GLU A 2 8.98 3.54 -4.88
N ALA A 3 8.51 3.82 -6.11
CA ALA A 3 7.14 4.27 -6.38
C ALA A 3 6.09 3.13 -6.27
N ILE A 4 6.54 1.88 -6.33
CA ILE A 4 5.69 0.67 -6.29
C ILE A 4 5.16 0.40 -4.87
N ARG A 5 5.87 0.83 -3.81
CA ARG A 5 5.45 0.62 -2.43
C ARG A 5 4.44 1.63 -1.88
N GLN A 6 4.11 2.67 -2.66
CA GLN A 6 3.23 3.74 -2.19
C GLN A 6 1.74 3.46 -2.46
N PHE A 7 1.45 2.49 -3.33
CA PHE A 7 0.10 2.10 -3.72
C PHE A 7 -0.45 0.88 -2.94
N ASP A 8 0.41 -0.07 -2.54
CA ASP A 8 -0.02 -1.25 -1.76
C ASP A 8 -0.55 -0.90 -0.36
N LEU A 9 -0.30 0.31 0.14
CA LEU A 9 -0.81 0.77 1.44
C LEU A 9 -2.16 1.51 1.36
N ILE A 10 -2.66 1.84 0.16
CA ILE A 10 -3.97 2.50 0.02
C ILE A 10 -5.04 1.49 -0.44
N ALA A 11 -4.66 0.46 -1.22
CA ALA A 11 -5.60 -0.59 -1.63
C ALA A 11 -5.80 -1.68 -0.56
N HIS A 12 -4.79 -2.00 0.24
CA HIS A 12 -4.86 -3.14 1.18
C HIS A 12 -5.35 -2.79 2.59
N GLN A 13 -5.64 -1.52 2.88
CA GLN A 13 -6.02 -1.05 4.22
C GLN A 13 -7.52 -0.79 4.40
N PHE A 14 -8.35 -1.17 3.41
CA PHE A 14 -9.81 -1.07 3.48
C PHE A 14 -10.54 -2.41 3.70
N ILE A 15 -9.81 -3.54 3.84
CA ILE A 15 -10.41 -4.86 4.10
C ILE A 15 -9.56 -5.66 5.10
N GLN A 16 -9.69 -5.36 6.39
CA GLN A 16 -9.61 -6.34 7.50
C GLN A 16 -10.21 -5.69 8.76
N VAL A 17 -11.48 -6.00 9.00
CA VAL A 17 -12.15 -5.83 10.30
C VAL A 17 -11.72 -7.01 11.21
N ASN A 18 -11.63 -6.72 12.51
CA ASN A 18 -11.43 -7.62 13.67
C ASN A 18 -9.98 -7.93 14.09
N LEU A 19 -9.52 -7.25 15.14
CA LEU A 19 -9.40 -7.84 16.49
C LEU A 19 -9.34 -6.69 17.51
N GLY A 20 -10.18 -6.79 18.54
CA GLY A 20 -10.59 -5.68 19.40
C GLY A 20 -9.49 -5.08 20.26
N VAL A 21 -9.52 -3.74 20.37
CA VAL A 21 -8.97 -3.02 21.51
C VAL A 21 -9.94 -1.91 21.90
N SER A 22 -10.53 -2.12 23.08
CA SER A 22 -11.25 -1.24 24.00
C SER A 22 -11.33 0.26 23.67
N LEU A 23 -12.58 0.75 23.56
CA LEU A 23 -12.95 2.16 23.59
C LEU A 23 -12.71 2.76 24.98
N TYR A 24 -11.57 3.43 25.22
CA TYR A 24 -11.49 4.42 26.30
C TYR A 24 -10.57 5.60 25.94
N ASN A 25 -11.16 6.79 25.99
CA ASN A 25 -10.57 8.12 26.17
C ASN A 25 -9.59 8.66 25.12
N CYS A 26 -10.11 9.49 24.21
CA CYS A 26 -9.47 10.77 23.87
C CYS A 26 -10.48 11.78 23.32
N HIS A 27 -11.35 12.30 24.20
CA HIS A 27 -11.90 13.63 24.01
C HIS A 27 -10.89 14.58 24.65
N LEU A 28 -10.12 15.33 23.85
CA LEU A 28 -9.60 16.67 24.16
C LEU A 28 -8.69 17.18 23.01
N MET A 29 -9.10 18.33 22.46
CA MET A 29 -8.28 19.37 21.82
C MET A 29 -7.85 19.18 20.36
N TYR A 30 -8.81 19.29 19.44
CA TYR A 30 -8.53 19.71 18.06
C TYR A 30 -8.28 21.23 18.04
N ASN A 31 -7.02 21.63 18.15
CA ASN A 31 -6.57 22.99 17.82
C ASN A 31 -5.05 23.00 17.60
N SER A 32 -4.60 22.47 16.47
CA SER A 32 -3.26 22.70 15.93
C SER A 32 -3.36 23.75 14.83
N ARG A 33 -3.16 25.01 15.21
CA ARG A 33 -2.87 26.11 14.29
C ARG A 33 -1.53 25.80 13.62
N THR A 34 -1.54 25.12 12.47
CA THR A 34 -0.31 24.75 11.78
C THR A 34 0.31 25.99 11.12
N ASN A 35 1.52 26.36 11.55
CA ASN A 35 2.39 27.25 10.77
C ASN A 35 2.59 26.59 9.40
N GLY A 36 1.95 27.17 8.38
CA GLY A 36 1.79 26.56 7.05
C GLY A 36 3.11 26.44 6.30
N LYS A 37 3.89 25.40 6.58
CA LYS A 37 4.99 25.00 5.72
C LYS A 37 4.41 24.35 4.46
N THR A 38 4.36 25.09 3.37
CA THR A 38 4.02 24.57 2.05
C THR A 38 5.06 23.55 1.61
N MET A 39 4.64 22.34 1.26
CA MET A 39 5.53 21.28 0.76
C MET A 39 4.96 20.63 -0.51
N LYS A 40 5.82 20.09 -1.37
CA LYS A 40 5.36 19.32 -2.54
C LYS A 40 4.77 17.97 -2.12
N ILE A 41 3.83 17.44 -2.89
CA ILE A 41 3.25 16.11 -2.63
C ILE A 41 4.35 15.04 -2.56
N ILE A 42 5.38 15.10 -3.42
CA ILE A 42 6.51 14.16 -3.36
C ILE A 42 7.23 14.17 -2.00
N GLU A 43 7.41 15.34 -1.40
CA GLU A 43 8.04 15.47 -0.07
C GLU A 43 7.08 15.00 1.03
N ALA A 44 5.80 15.35 0.93
CA ALA A 44 4.77 14.87 1.82
C ALA A 44 4.67 13.34 1.84
N LEU A 45 4.79 12.71 0.68
CA LEU A 45 4.79 11.27 0.50
C LEU A 45 5.99 10.59 1.18
N LYS A 46 7.18 11.22 1.14
CA LYS A 46 8.37 10.76 1.87
C LYS A 46 8.18 10.91 3.38
N GLU A 47 7.68 12.06 3.83
CA GLU A 47 7.40 12.32 5.24
C GLU A 47 6.36 11.36 5.80
N LYS A 48 5.30 11.06 5.04
CA LYS A 48 4.31 10.02 5.40
C LYS A 48 4.98 8.68 5.67
N ASN A 49 5.89 8.25 4.79
CA ASN A 49 6.61 6.98 4.97
C ASN A 49 7.55 7.01 6.17
N ARG A 50 8.19 8.15 6.46
CA ARG A 50 9.01 8.34 7.67
C ARG A 50 8.16 8.23 8.93
N LEU A 51 7.00 8.89 8.97
CA LEU A 51 6.06 8.83 10.09
C LEU A 51 5.53 7.41 10.31
N ILE A 52 5.18 6.68 9.24
CA ILE A 52 4.75 5.26 9.34
C ILE A 52 5.84 4.39 9.98
N ARG A 53 7.09 4.52 9.55
CA ARG A 53 8.22 3.77 10.14
C ARG A 53 8.42 4.13 11.60
N LYS A 54 8.37 5.42 11.94
CA LYS A 54 8.46 5.91 13.32
C LYS A 54 7.34 5.35 14.20
N THR A 55 6.10 5.34 13.70
CA THR A 55 4.96 4.74 14.41
C THR A 55 5.21 3.26 14.71
N LEU A 56 5.68 2.49 13.72
CA LEU A 56 6.00 1.07 13.90
C LEU A 56 7.13 0.85 14.92
N GLU A 57 8.19 1.66 14.85
CA GLU A 57 9.30 1.61 15.81
C GLU A 57 8.82 1.87 17.24
N LEU A 58 8.01 2.90 17.45
CA LEU A 58 7.44 3.22 18.76
C LEU A 58 6.54 2.10 19.28
N GLN A 59 5.66 1.54 18.43
CA GLN A 59 4.83 0.39 18.79
C GLN A 59 5.67 -0.82 19.22
N ASN A 60 6.74 -1.12 18.47
CA ASN A 60 7.65 -2.23 18.78
C ASN A 60 8.39 -2.00 20.10
N ARG A 61 8.89 -0.79 20.37
CA ARG A 61 9.59 -0.47 21.63
C ARG A 61 8.63 -0.51 22.82
N ILE A 62 7.44 0.06 22.69
CA ILE A 62 6.40 -0.05 23.73
C ILE A 62 6.11 -1.52 24.01
N GLY A 63 5.85 -2.33 22.98
CA GLY A 63 5.58 -3.76 23.11
C GLY A 63 6.72 -4.52 23.81
N ALA A 64 7.98 -4.21 23.46
CA ALA A 64 9.15 -4.87 24.02
C ALA A 64 9.47 -4.47 25.47
N TYR A 65 9.23 -3.21 25.86
CA TYR A 65 9.68 -2.67 27.15
C TYR A 65 8.56 -2.40 28.16
N ASN A 66 7.29 -2.60 27.78
CA ASN A 66 6.15 -2.45 28.69
C ASN A 66 6.24 -3.43 29.88
N CYS A 67 6.57 -4.68 29.58
CA CYS A 67 6.72 -5.76 30.56
C CYS A 67 8.17 -6.23 30.59
N ILE A 68 8.82 -6.15 31.76
CA ILE A 68 10.16 -6.67 31.99
C ILE A 68 10.21 -7.39 33.34
N ILE A 69 11.21 -8.25 33.53
CA ILE A 69 11.47 -8.88 34.83
C ILE A 69 11.84 -7.79 35.84
N GLU A 70 11.28 -7.88 37.04
CA GLU A 70 11.55 -6.94 38.13
C GLU A 70 13.05 -6.90 38.46
N GLY A 71 13.59 -5.68 38.65
CA GLY A 71 15.02 -5.46 38.88
C GLY A 71 15.85 -5.23 37.61
N ASN A 72 15.34 -5.56 36.41
CA ASN A 72 16.06 -5.27 35.17
C ASN A 72 15.95 -3.78 34.78
N PRO A 73 17.03 -3.14 34.28
CA PRO A 73 16.95 -1.78 33.78
C PRO A 73 16.17 -1.73 32.45
N ARG A 74 15.27 -0.75 32.30
CA ARG A 74 14.59 -0.49 31.02
C ARG A 74 15.43 0.41 30.13
N ALA A 75 15.67 -0.02 28.88
CA ALA A 75 16.35 0.80 27.89
C ALA A 75 15.50 1.98 27.38
N TYR A 76 14.18 1.79 27.31
CA TYR A 76 13.21 2.81 26.89
C TYR A 76 12.09 2.96 27.92
N ASN A 77 11.44 4.13 27.94
CA ASN A 77 10.30 4.40 28.81
C ASN A 77 8.99 4.30 28.00
N PRO A 78 8.20 3.21 28.14
CA PRO A 78 6.99 2.99 27.35
C PRO A 78 5.95 4.11 27.48
N LYS A 79 5.88 4.78 28.64
CA LYS A 79 4.93 5.89 28.84
C LYS A 79 5.33 7.13 28.02
N LYS A 80 6.63 7.45 27.94
CA LYS A 80 7.12 8.53 27.08
C LYS A 80 6.92 8.20 25.61
N GLU A 81 7.22 6.96 25.22
CA GLU A 81 7.05 6.51 23.85
C GLU A 81 5.58 6.50 23.43
N MET A 82 4.65 6.18 24.33
CA MET A 82 3.21 6.28 24.08
C MET A 82 2.78 7.72 23.77
N ILE A 83 3.30 8.70 24.49
CA ILE A 83 3.02 10.13 24.22
C ILE A 83 3.57 10.52 22.83
N GLU A 84 4.78 10.06 22.48
CA GLU A 84 5.37 10.31 21.17
C GLU A 84 4.61 9.60 20.04
N LEU A 85 4.11 8.39 20.30
CA LEU A 85 3.28 7.63 19.37
C LEU A 85 2.01 8.41 19.03
N ASN A 86 1.29 8.89 20.04
CA ASN A 86 0.07 9.66 19.85
C ASN A 86 0.32 10.92 19.00
N LYS A 87 1.40 11.67 19.28
CA LYS A 87 1.80 12.83 18.48
C LYS A 87 2.11 12.46 17.03
N THR A 88 2.87 11.39 16.83
CA THR A 88 3.25 10.89 15.49
C THR A 88 2.01 10.46 14.70
N VAL A 89 1.00 9.88 15.37
CA VAL A 89 -0.28 9.50 14.76
C VAL A 89 -1.07 10.74 14.33
N GLU A 90 -1.17 11.78 15.16
CA GLU A 90 -1.84 13.03 14.78
C GLU A 90 -1.16 13.70 13.58
N GLU A 91 0.18 13.79 13.58
CA GLU A 91 0.96 14.29 12.44
C GLU A 91 0.67 13.48 11.16
N LEU A 92 0.54 12.16 11.29
CA LEU A 92 0.22 11.27 10.17
C LEU A 92 -1.21 11.48 9.66
N ILE A 93 -2.20 11.71 10.53
CA ILE A 93 -3.59 11.98 10.17
C ILE A 93 -3.70 13.31 9.41
N GLU A 94 -3.06 14.37 9.92
CA GLU A 94 -3.03 15.68 9.27
C GLU A 94 -2.43 15.58 7.87
N LEU A 95 -1.28 14.91 7.74
CA LEU A 95 -0.58 14.76 6.47
C LEU A 95 -1.38 13.93 5.46
N LYS A 96 -2.01 12.82 5.90
CA LYS A 96 -2.88 12.00 5.05
C LYS A 96 -4.08 12.79 4.53
N THR A 97 -4.69 13.61 5.38
CA THR A 97 -5.83 14.45 4.99
C THR A 97 -5.43 15.42 3.90
N LYS A 98 -4.31 16.13 4.08
CA LYS A 98 -3.81 17.10 3.09
C LYS A 98 -3.46 16.44 1.74
N ILE A 99 -2.78 15.30 1.76
CA ILE A 99 -2.47 14.54 0.54
C ILE A 99 -3.76 14.13 -0.19
N THR A 100 -4.75 13.62 0.54
CA THR A 100 -6.03 13.19 -0.05
C THR A 100 -6.78 14.36 -0.70
N LEU A 101 -6.78 15.53 -0.06
CA LEU A 101 -7.39 16.74 -0.63
C LEU A 101 -6.67 17.18 -1.91
N ALA A 102 -5.34 17.15 -1.91
CA ALA A 102 -4.54 17.53 -3.09
C ALA A 102 -4.63 16.53 -4.25
N ASN A 103 -4.99 15.28 -3.97
CA ASN A 103 -5.16 14.24 -4.97
C ASN A 103 -6.56 14.20 -5.61
N GLN A 104 -7.54 14.96 -5.11
CA GLN A 104 -8.91 14.92 -5.61
C GLN A 104 -9.01 15.13 -7.13
N SER A 105 -8.18 16.02 -7.70
CA SER A 105 -8.18 16.33 -9.14
C SER A 105 -7.68 15.20 -10.03
N ILE A 106 -6.92 14.24 -9.48
CA ILE A 106 -6.34 13.10 -10.21
C ILE A 106 -6.82 11.75 -9.66
N GLN A 107 -7.85 11.76 -8.80
CA GLN A 107 -8.33 10.58 -8.08
C GLN A 107 -8.74 9.44 -9.02
N GLU A 108 -9.39 9.78 -10.15
CA GLU A 108 -9.74 8.79 -11.18
C GLU A 108 -8.51 8.08 -11.74
N LYS A 109 -7.42 8.81 -12.03
CA LYS A 109 -6.18 8.24 -12.56
C LYS A 109 -5.52 7.29 -11.55
N ILE A 110 -5.60 7.63 -10.27
CA ILE A 110 -5.13 6.78 -9.16
C ILE A 110 -5.91 5.44 -9.16
N TYR A 111 -7.24 5.48 -9.23
CA TYR A 111 -8.04 4.26 -9.27
C TYR A 111 -7.87 3.47 -10.55
N ARG A 112 -7.79 4.15 -11.70
CA ARG A 112 -7.54 3.51 -12.99
C ARG A 112 -6.23 2.73 -12.97
N LEU A 113 -5.16 3.32 -12.42
CA LEU A 113 -3.89 2.63 -12.24
C LEU A 113 -4.02 1.34 -11.40
N SER A 114 -4.79 1.35 -10.30
CA SER A 114 -4.97 0.16 -9.47
C SER A 114 -5.77 -0.92 -10.19
N GLU A 115 -6.86 -0.56 -10.89
CA GLU A 115 -7.69 -1.51 -11.63
C GLU A 115 -6.94 -2.15 -12.80
N LEU A 116 -6.14 -1.37 -13.55
CA LEU A 116 -5.32 -1.89 -14.64
C LEU A 116 -4.28 -2.90 -14.15
N LYS A 117 -3.63 -2.62 -13.01
CA LYS A 117 -2.68 -3.57 -12.39
C LYS A 117 -3.36 -4.86 -11.94
N THR A 118 -4.52 -4.76 -11.31
CA THR A 118 -5.33 -5.93 -10.91
C THR A 118 -5.73 -6.74 -12.14
N LYS A 119 -6.17 -6.08 -13.22
CA LYS A 119 -6.52 -6.72 -14.50
C LYS A 119 -5.34 -7.45 -15.13
N ILE A 120 -4.15 -6.83 -15.18
CA ILE A 120 -2.92 -7.48 -15.65
C ILE A 120 -2.60 -8.70 -14.78
N GLY A 121 -2.71 -8.56 -13.45
CA GLY A 121 -2.52 -9.66 -12.50
C GLY A 121 -3.41 -10.86 -12.85
N PHE A 122 -4.72 -10.61 -13.06
CA PHE A 122 -5.67 -11.63 -13.50
C PHE A 122 -5.31 -12.23 -14.86
N LEU A 123 -5.03 -11.42 -15.88
CA LEU A 123 -4.67 -11.90 -17.22
C LEU A 123 -3.50 -12.88 -17.16
N LYS A 124 -2.45 -12.57 -16.38
CA LYS A 124 -1.27 -13.42 -16.19
C LYS A 124 -1.58 -14.76 -15.52
N THR A 125 -2.75 -14.94 -14.90
CA THR A 125 -3.21 -16.24 -14.35
C THR A 125 -3.92 -17.13 -15.36
N ILE A 126 -4.34 -16.59 -16.51
CA ILE A 126 -5.12 -17.34 -17.50
C ILE A 126 -4.22 -18.41 -18.14
N PRO A 127 -4.59 -19.71 -18.07
CA PRO A 127 -3.84 -20.76 -18.72
C PRO A 127 -4.00 -20.66 -20.24
N THR A 128 -2.88 -20.75 -20.95
CA THR A 128 -2.82 -20.68 -22.42
C THR A 128 -2.23 -21.97 -23.00
N THR A 129 -2.50 -23.10 -22.36
CA THR A 129 -2.04 -24.43 -22.80
C THR A 129 -2.76 -24.80 -24.10
N GLU A 130 -1.98 -25.24 -25.09
CA GLU A 130 -2.49 -25.67 -26.39
C GLU A 130 -1.83 -26.98 -26.84
N GLY A 131 -2.56 -27.77 -27.62
CA GLY A 131 -2.05 -29.00 -28.19
C GLY A 131 -1.98 -30.16 -27.17
N ARG A 132 -1.17 -31.17 -27.49
CA ARG A 132 -1.06 -32.38 -26.65
C ARG A 132 -0.27 -32.08 -25.38
N ALA A 133 -0.95 -32.10 -24.24
CA ALA A 133 -0.32 -31.95 -22.94
C ALA A 133 -0.99 -32.84 -21.86
N PRO A 134 -0.27 -33.22 -20.79
CA PRO A 134 -0.83 -34.03 -19.72
C PRO A 134 -2.03 -33.35 -19.04
N SER A 135 -3.04 -34.12 -18.63
CA SER A 135 -4.23 -33.57 -17.94
C SER A 135 -3.96 -33.12 -16.50
N GLY A 136 -2.82 -33.48 -15.90
CA GLY A 136 -2.45 -33.19 -14.51
C GLY A 136 -1.05 -32.60 -14.34
N LYS A 137 -0.86 -31.82 -13.26
CA LYS A 137 0.40 -31.15 -12.88
C LYS A 137 1.27 -31.94 -11.87
N GLY A 138 0.97 -33.23 -11.64
CA GLY A 138 1.64 -34.03 -10.61
C GLY A 138 2.86 -34.78 -11.13
N TYR A 139 4.02 -34.63 -10.47
CA TYR A 139 5.28 -35.33 -10.79
C TYR A 139 5.18 -36.87 -10.78
N TYR A 140 4.20 -37.42 -10.06
CA TYR A 140 3.98 -38.86 -9.87
C TYR A 140 2.73 -39.41 -10.56
N SER A 141 1.99 -38.57 -11.30
CA SER A 141 0.83 -39.01 -12.07
C SER A 141 1.25 -39.07 -13.54
N GLN A 142 1.28 -40.28 -14.10
CA GLN A 142 1.26 -40.48 -15.55
C GLN A 142 -0.12 -40.02 -16.05
N GLY A 143 -0.31 -38.71 -16.14
CA GLY A 143 -1.56 -38.12 -16.61
C GLY A 143 -1.76 -38.47 -18.08
N GLU A 144 -2.98 -38.86 -18.45
CA GLU A 144 -3.34 -39.06 -19.84
C GLU A 144 -3.06 -37.78 -20.64
N THR A 145 -2.45 -37.94 -21.81
CA THR A 145 -2.20 -36.82 -22.72
C THR A 145 -3.49 -36.49 -23.44
N VAL A 146 -3.99 -35.28 -23.23
CA VAL A 146 -5.19 -34.76 -23.89
C VAL A 146 -4.82 -33.61 -24.81
N VAL A 147 -5.65 -33.35 -25.81
CA VAL A 147 -5.48 -32.20 -26.70
C VAL A 147 -6.20 -31.01 -26.08
N TRP A 148 -5.44 -30.02 -25.63
CA TRP A 148 -5.96 -28.78 -25.07
C TRP A 148 -6.21 -27.77 -26.17
N GLU A 149 -7.31 -27.02 -26.01
CA GLU A 149 -7.63 -25.85 -26.82
C GLU A 149 -7.89 -24.67 -25.89
N SER A 150 -7.12 -23.60 -26.03
CA SER A 150 -7.38 -22.34 -25.35
C SER A 150 -8.21 -21.42 -26.27
N SER A 151 -9.23 -20.78 -25.70
CA SER A 151 -9.99 -19.75 -26.43
C SER A 151 -9.21 -18.44 -26.50
N ILE A 152 -8.53 -18.07 -25.41
CA ILE A 152 -7.61 -16.94 -25.36
C ILE A 152 -6.20 -17.49 -25.59
N LYS A 153 -5.58 -17.09 -26.69
CA LYS A 153 -4.24 -17.56 -27.05
C LYS A 153 -3.16 -16.84 -26.24
N ALA A 154 -1.97 -17.43 -26.17
CA ALA A 154 -0.85 -16.84 -25.43
C ALA A 154 -0.47 -15.46 -25.97
N ASN A 155 -0.35 -15.33 -27.30
CA ASN A 155 -0.05 -14.06 -27.97
C ASN A 155 -1.14 -13.01 -27.75
N GLU A 156 -2.42 -13.38 -27.77
CA GLU A 156 -3.52 -12.45 -27.51
C GLU A 156 -3.49 -11.91 -26.08
N ARG A 157 -3.33 -12.81 -25.09
CA ARG A 157 -3.17 -12.42 -23.69
C ARG A 157 -1.98 -11.48 -23.51
N ASP A 158 -0.84 -11.82 -24.10
CA ASP A 158 0.39 -11.04 -23.93
C ASP A 158 0.28 -9.65 -24.60
N ASN A 159 -0.38 -9.56 -25.77
CA ASN A 159 -0.70 -8.28 -26.40
C ASN A 159 -1.62 -7.42 -25.54
N LEU A 160 -2.68 -8.01 -24.95
CA LEU A 160 -3.56 -7.29 -24.02
C LEU A 160 -2.79 -6.78 -22.79
N VAL A 161 -1.84 -7.56 -22.28
CA VAL A 161 -0.96 -7.12 -21.18
C VAL A 161 -0.11 -5.93 -21.63
N LEU A 162 0.51 -5.98 -22.80
CA LEU A 162 1.34 -4.90 -23.33
C LEU A 162 0.54 -3.60 -23.53
N GLU A 163 -0.68 -3.68 -24.05
CA GLU A 163 -1.57 -2.52 -24.20
C GLU A 163 -1.88 -1.86 -22.85
N LEU A 164 -2.23 -2.67 -21.85
CA LEU A 164 -2.50 -2.19 -20.49
C LEU A 164 -1.25 -1.62 -19.82
N GLU A 165 -0.07 -2.22 -20.05
CA GLU A 165 1.21 -1.71 -19.55
C GLU A 165 1.54 -0.34 -20.18
N SER A 166 1.26 -0.14 -21.47
CA SER A 166 1.43 1.16 -22.14
C SER A 166 0.50 2.23 -21.56
N GLU A 167 -0.75 1.88 -21.28
CA GLU A 167 -1.70 2.80 -20.62
C GLU A 167 -1.24 3.17 -19.21
N ILE A 168 -0.73 2.19 -18.45
CA ILE A 168 -0.14 2.40 -17.13
C ILE A 168 1.02 3.40 -17.19
N ASP A 169 1.90 3.32 -18.19
CA ASP A 169 3.04 4.22 -18.33
C ASP A 169 2.62 5.68 -18.54
N ILE A 170 1.55 5.90 -19.31
CA ILE A 170 0.99 7.24 -19.53
C ILE A 170 0.43 7.79 -18.20
N ILE A 171 -0.36 6.98 -17.50
CA ILE A 171 -0.94 7.38 -16.21
C ILE A 171 0.16 7.67 -15.19
N GLN A 172 1.23 6.86 -15.14
CA GLN A 172 2.34 7.08 -14.22
C GLN A 172 3.03 8.43 -14.45
N LYS A 173 3.26 8.83 -15.71
CA LYS A 173 3.84 10.15 -16.04
C LYS A 173 2.98 11.30 -15.52
N ASP A 174 1.67 11.20 -15.67
CA ASP A 174 0.73 12.21 -15.18
C ASP A 174 0.74 12.30 -13.64
N LEU A 175 0.76 11.16 -12.96
CA LEU A 175 0.82 11.09 -11.49
C LEU A 175 2.15 11.66 -10.97
N ASP A 176 3.26 11.34 -11.63
CA ASP A 176 4.57 11.88 -11.29
C ASP A 176 4.60 13.39 -11.47
N HIS A 177 4.10 13.90 -12.60
CA HIS A 177 4.00 15.33 -12.84
C HIS A 177 3.22 16.03 -11.71
N HIS A 178 2.04 15.51 -11.35
CA HIS A 178 1.23 16.05 -10.25
C HIS A 178 1.98 16.03 -8.91
N ASN A 179 2.71 14.95 -8.61
CA ASN A 179 3.48 14.81 -7.38
C ASN A 179 4.59 15.88 -7.26
N PHE A 180 5.19 16.28 -8.39
CA PHE A 180 6.23 17.32 -8.45
C PHE A 180 5.65 18.73 -8.45
N THR A 181 4.52 18.97 -9.11
CA THR A 181 3.97 20.33 -9.28
C THR A 181 3.07 20.75 -8.14
N THR A 182 2.32 19.83 -7.53
CA THR A 182 1.29 20.15 -6.54
C THR A 182 1.87 20.29 -5.13
N SER A 183 1.37 21.29 -4.39
CA SER A 183 1.80 21.60 -3.02
C SER A 183 0.67 21.44 -2.02
N ILE A 184 1.02 21.14 -0.76
CA ILE A 184 0.13 21.00 0.41
C ILE A 184 0.65 21.73 1.64
#